data_AF-A0A7W6CV72-F1
#
_entry.id   AF-A0A7W6CV72-F1
#
_cell.length_a   1.000
_cell.length_b   1.000
_cell.length_c   1.000
_cell.angle_alpha   90.00
_cell.angle_beta   90.00
_cell.angle_gamma   90.00
#
_symmetry.space_group_name_H-M   'P 1'
#
loop_
_entity.id
_entity.type
_entity.pdbx_description
1 polymer ?
#
loop_
_entity_poly.entity_id
_entity_poly.type
_entity_poly.pdbx_seq_one_letter_code
_entity_poly.pdbx_strand_id
1 'polypeptide(L)' 'MDRLETIRLDAQMEEFIDTQLRDGNYGSVDEVVDAALRVLQHKAERDAIEAAIIEGEESGVPRPFDFDAFIKAKRVRRAR' A
#
# COMPACT_ATOMS: atom_id res chain seq x y z
N MET A 1 -4.06 19.30 -1.83
CA MET A 1 -5.30 19.92 -2.35
C MET A 1 -6.36 18.87 -2.15
N ASP A 2 -7.38 19.18 -1.37
CA ASP A 2 -8.46 18.25 -1.09
C ASP A 2 -9.49 18.34 -2.23
N ARG A 3 -9.91 17.18 -2.73
CA ARG A 3 -10.88 17.07 -3.82
C ARG A 3 -12.18 16.52 -3.25
N LEU A 4 -13.27 17.27 -3.41
CA LEU A 4 -14.60 16.83 -3.00
C LEU A 4 -15.25 16.04 -4.13
N GLU A 5 -15.79 14.88 -3.80
CA GLU A 5 -16.46 13.98 -4.73
C GLU A 5 -17.83 13.59 -4.17
N THR A 6 -18.86 13.61 -5.02
CA THR A 6 -20.20 13.12 -4.66
C THR A 6 -20.35 11.70 -5.15
N ILE A 7 -20.59 10.78 -4.22
CA ILE A 7 -20.70 9.34 -4.50
C ILE A 7 -22.14 8.91 -4.19
N ARG A 8 -22.70 8.02 -5.01
CA ARG A 8 -23.98 7.37 -4.71
C ARG A 8 -23.71 6.05 -4.02
N LEU A 9 -24.39 5.83 -2.92
CA LEU A 9 -24.34 4.59 -2.17
C LEU A 9 -25.58 3.76 -2.50
N ASP A 10 -25.43 2.44 -2.48
CA ASP A 10 -26.59 1.55 -2.45
C ASP A 10 -27.07 1.35 -1.00
N ALA A 11 -28.24 0.73 -0.85
CA ALA A 11 -28.84 0.50 0.45
C ALA A 11 -27.96 -0.33 1.40
N GLN A 12 -27.13 -1.23 0.86
CA GLN A 12 -26.27 -2.10 1.66
C GLN A 12 -25.08 -1.33 2.23
N MET A 13 -24.50 -0.42 1.43
CA MET A 13 -23.44 0.50 1.88
C MET A 13 -23.98 1.53 2.88
N GLU A 14 -25.18 2.05 2.66
CA GLU A 14 -25.84 2.96 3.62
C GLU A 14 -25.99 2.29 4.99
N GLU A 15 -26.57 1.08 5.04
CA GLU A 15 -26.75 0.33 6.29
C GLU A 15 -25.42 0.03 7.00
N PHE A 16 -24.38 -0.29 6.23
CA PHE A 16 -23.05 -0.53 6.77
C PHE A 16 -22.48 0.73 7.46
N ILE A 17 -22.52 1.88 6.79
CA ILE A 17 -22.04 3.15 7.33
C ILE A 17 -22.86 3.54 8.58
N ASP A 18 -24.17 3.41 8.50
CA ASP A 18 -25.10 3.67 9.60
C ASP A 18 -24.76 2.85 10.85
N THR A 19 -24.40 1.57 10.67
CA THR A 19 -23.98 0.69 11.77
C THR A 19 -22.67 1.17 12.37
N GLN A 20 -21.69 1.52 11.53
CA GLN A 20 -20.39 2.04 11.99
C GLN A 20 -20.51 3.33 12.81
N LEU A 21 -21.45 4.21 12.43
CA LEU A 21 -21.75 5.43 13.18
C LEU A 21 -22.48 5.14 14.49
N ARG A 22 -23.48 4.24 14.49
CA ARG A 22 -24.24 3.86 15.69
C ARG A 22 -23.37 3.18 16.75
N ASP A 23 -22.41 2.38 16.32
CA ASP A 23 -21.45 1.69 17.20
C ASP A 23 -20.43 2.66 17.81
N GLY A 24 -20.39 3.92 17.35
CA GLY A 24 -19.47 4.95 17.83
C GLY A 24 -18.04 4.78 17.35
N ASN A 25 -17.80 3.90 16.36
CA ASN A 25 -16.46 3.69 15.80
C ASN A 25 -15.97 4.90 15.00
N TYR A 26 -16.90 5.70 14.45
CA TYR A 26 -16.62 6.87 13.62
C TYR A 26 -17.63 7.99 13.89
N GLY A 27 -17.21 9.24 13.71
CA GLY A 27 -18.01 10.44 13.97
C GLY A 27 -18.73 11.00 12.73
N SER A 28 -18.36 10.57 11.53
CA SER A 28 -19.00 11.00 10.29
C SER A 28 -18.87 9.97 9.16
N VAL A 29 -19.73 10.10 8.15
CA VAL A 29 -19.65 9.28 6.92
C VAL A 29 -18.29 9.45 6.24
N ASP A 30 -17.79 10.68 6.16
CA ASP A 30 -16.49 10.98 5.55
C ASP A 30 -15.35 10.24 6.26
N GLU A 31 -15.40 10.13 7.59
CA GLU A 31 -14.40 9.41 8.37
C GLU A 31 -14.42 7.89 8.08
N VAL A 32 -15.61 7.31 7.92
CA VAL A 32 -15.77 5.89 7.52
C VAL A 32 -15.19 5.65 6.12
N VAL A 33 -15.47 6.55 5.17
CA VAL A 33 -14.97 6.46 3.79
C VAL A 33 -13.45 6.61 3.77
N ASP A 34 -12.89 7.57 4.52
CA ASP A 34 -11.44 7.75 4.65
C ASP A 34 -10.76 6.51 5.24
N ALA A 35 -11.34 5.92 6.28
CA ALA A 35 -10.83 4.69 6.88
C ALA A 35 -10.83 3.53 5.87
N ALA A 36 -11.93 3.36 5.11
CA ALA A 36 -12.03 2.35 4.06
C ALA A 36 -10.98 2.55 2.95
N LEU A 37 -10.76 3.80 2.52
CA LEU A 37 -9.74 4.13 1.52
C LEU A 37 -8.32 3.86 2.03
N ARG A 38 -8.04 4.07 3.31
CA ARG A 38 -6.73 3.70 3.90
C ARG A 38 -6.48 2.20 3.86
N VAL A 39 -7.50 1.39 4.15
CA VAL A 39 -7.39 -0.07 4.03
C VAL A 39 -7.07 -0.49 2.59
N LEU A 40 -7.71 0.13 1.61
CA LEU A 40 -7.43 -0.15 0.19
C LEU A 40 -6.00 0.25 -0.22
N GLN A 41 -5.52 1.41 0.25
CA GLN A 41 -4.14 1.86 0.00
C GLN A 41 -3.12 0.90 0.60
N HIS A 42 -3.30 0.48 1.85
CA HIS A 42 -2.41 -0.49 2.49
C HIS A 42 -2.43 -1.85 1.79
N LYS A 43 -3.58 -2.27 1.25
CA LYS A 43 -3.63 -3.46 0.41
C LYS A 43 -2.77 -3.29 -0.84
N ALA A 44 -2.89 -2.18 -1.56
CA ALA A 44 -2.08 -1.93 -2.74
C ALA A 44 -0.56 -1.89 -2.43
N GLU A 45 -0.17 -1.30 -1.30
CA GLU A 45 1.22 -1.33 -0.81
C GLU A 45 1.71 -2.76 -0.55
N ARG A 46 0.88 -3.59 0.09
CA ARG A 46 1.19 -5.00 0.34
C ARG A 46 1.34 -5.80 -0.95
N ASP A 47 0.42 -5.61 -1.88
CA ASP A 47 0.45 -6.30 -3.18
C ASP A 47 1.75 -5.94 -3.95
N ALA A 48 2.21 -4.69 -3.86
CA ALA A 48 3.47 -4.27 -4.46
C ALA A 48 4.70 -4.92 -3.79
N ILE A 49 4.69 -5.07 -2.46
CA ILE A 49 5.75 -5.76 -1.73
C ILE A 49 5.79 -7.25 -2.10
N GLU A 50 4.62 -7.90 -2.18
CA GLU A 50 4.51 -9.30 -2.57
C GLU A 50 5.05 -9.54 -3.98
N ALA A 51 4.70 -8.66 -4.94
CA ALA A 51 5.24 -8.72 -6.29
C ALA A 51 6.78 -8.58 -6.32
N ALA A 52 7.36 -7.67 -5.52
CA ALA A 52 8.81 -7.49 -5.45
C ALA A 52 9.53 -8.69 -4.81
N ILE A 53 8.89 -9.38 -3.86
CA ILE A 53 9.41 -10.63 -3.29
C ILE A 53 9.43 -11.72 -4.36
N ILE A 54 8.31 -11.91 -5.08
CA ILE A 54 8.21 -12.90 -6.16
C ILE A 54 9.27 -12.63 -7.23
N GLU A 55 9.43 -11.38 -7.67
CA GLU A 55 10.51 -11.00 -8.60
C GLU A 55 11.90 -11.40 -8.07
N GLY A 56 12.15 -11.18 -6.78
CA GLY A 56 13.38 -11.59 -6.11
C GLY A 56 13.60 -13.11 -6.10
N GLU A 57 12.56 -13.89 -5.82
CA GLU A 57 12.61 -15.37 -5.82
C GLU A 57 12.81 -15.93 -7.24
N GLU A 58 12.18 -15.33 -8.23
CA GLU A 58 12.31 -15.71 -9.64
C GLU A 58 13.62 -15.21 -10.28
N SER A 59 14.36 -14.30 -9.62
CA SER A 59 15.63 -13.74 -10.12
C SER A 59 16.78 -14.76 -10.16
N GLY A 60 16.56 -15.97 -9.64
CA GLY A 60 17.47 -17.10 -9.71
C GLY A 60 18.11 -17.45 -8.36
N VAL A 61 19.08 -18.36 -8.40
CA VAL A 61 19.67 -18.92 -7.17
C VAL A 61 20.48 -17.86 -6.41
N PRO A 62 20.23 -17.66 -5.11
CA PRO A 62 21.01 -16.73 -4.30
C PRO A 62 22.48 -17.15 -4.25
N ARG A 63 23.37 -16.16 -4.28
CA ARG A 63 24.83 -16.35 -4.26
C ARG A 63 25.45 -15.64 -3.05
N PRO A 64 26.61 -16.10 -2.55
CA PRO A 64 27.35 -15.38 -1.51
C PRO A 64 27.59 -13.92 -1.92
N PHE A 65 27.41 -13.00 -0.97
CA PHE A 65 27.51 -11.56 -1.21
C PHE A 65 28.71 -10.95 -0.46
N ASP A 66 29.63 -10.34 -1.21
CA ASP A 66 30.78 -9.58 -0.68
C ASP A 66 30.50 -8.07 -0.80
N PHE A 67 30.31 -7.44 0.37
CA PHE A 67 30.02 -6.01 0.47
C PHE A 67 31.17 -5.13 -0.02
N ASP A 68 32.42 -5.48 0.31
CA ASP A 68 33.58 -4.66 -0.03
C ASP A 68 33.84 -4.67 -1.53
N ALA A 69 33.77 -5.86 -2.15
CA ALA A 69 33.89 -6.01 -3.60
C ALA A 69 32.76 -5.26 -4.34
N PHE A 70 31.52 -5.32 -3.83
CA PHE A 70 30.38 -4.62 -4.42
C PHE A 70 30.54 -3.11 -4.39
N ILE A 71 30.91 -2.53 -3.23
CA ILE A 71 31.09 -1.08 -3.09
C ILE A 71 32.24 -0.58 -3.98
N LYS A 72 33.36 -1.32 -4.03
CA LYS A 72 34.48 -1.00 -4.92
C LYS A 72 34.02 -0.96 -6.38
N ALA A 73 33.28 -1.96 -6.83
CA ALA A 73 32.75 -2.02 -8.20
C ALA A 73 31.79 -0.85 -8.52
N LYS A 74 30.87 -0.50 -7.60
CA LYS A 74 29.95 0.64 -7.77
C LYS A 74 30.68 1.97 -7.88
N ARG A 75 31.72 2.20 -7.06
CA ARG A 75 32.55 3.41 -7.11
C ARG A 75 33.31 3.53 -8.43
N VAL A 76 33.90 2.43 -8.91
CA VAL A 76 34.56 2.40 -10.23
C VAL A 76 33.57 2.69 -11.36
N ARG A 77 32.35 2.13 -11.31
CA ARG A 77 31.30 2.37 -12.32
C ARG A 77 30.87 3.84 -12.37
N ARG A 78 30.83 4.54 -11.24
CA ARG A 78 30.41 5.96 -11.16
C ARG A 78 31.49 6.95 -11.63
N ALA A 79 32.75 6.52 -11.66
CA ALA A 79 33.88 7.33 -12.12
C ALA A 79 34.11 7.28 -13.65
N ARG A 80 33.35 6.43 -14.36
CA ARG A 80 33.21 6.44 -15.83
C ARG A 80 31.96 7.21 -16.22
#